data_AF-A0A2J7RMS6-F1
#
_entry.id   AF-A0A2J7RMS6-F1
#
_cell.length_a   1.000
_cell.length_b   1.000
_cell.length_c   1.000
_cell.angle_alpha   90.00
_cell.angle_beta   90.00
_cell.angle_gamma   90.00
#
_symmetry.space_group_name_H-M   'P 1'
#
loop_
_entity.id
_entity.type
_entity.pdbx_description
1 polymer ?
#
loop_
_entity_poly.entity_id
_entity_poly.type
_entity_poly.pdbx_seq_one_letter_code
_entity_poly.pdbx_strand_id
1 'polypeptide(L)'
;MSQKKEGDENCLFLNVFTNKLPEDPNDLKAVMVWIHGGAFVAGSATSVMFGPDHLLTEDIVFVSINYRLGILGFLSLPGAGIPGNNGMKDQVMALRWVQKNIAKFGGDPNRVTIFGQSAGGASAHFHLLSPMSTGLFHGAISQSGTGLASWAYAEPEYIRGAAFKIGAKIRCDAADDKELLQCFRETPATDFVDVFGYEVPD
;
A
#
# COMPACT_ATOMS: atom_id res chain seq x y z
N MET A 1 19.73 10.48 19.28
CA MET A 1 18.30 10.59 19.66
C MET A 1 17.64 9.31 19.17
N SER A 2 17.02 8.49 20.04
CA SER A 2 16.30 7.31 19.54
C SER A 2 15.12 7.81 18.70
N GLN A 3 15.08 7.45 17.41
CA GLN A 3 13.89 7.69 16.62
C GLN A 3 12.75 6.87 17.22
N LYS A 4 11.66 7.54 17.60
CA LYS A 4 10.43 6.87 17.99
C LYS A 4 9.90 6.14 16.75
N LYS A 5 9.82 4.81 16.83
CA LYS A 5 9.15 4.02 15.79
C LYS A 5 7.65 4.33 15.85
N GLU A 6 7.08 4.66 14.70
CA GLU A 6 5.64 4.93 14.57
C GLU A 6 5.04 3.93 13.58
N GLY A 7 3.89 3.36 13.93
CA GLY A 7 3.19 2.35 13.13
C GLY A 7 2.46 1.32 13.98
N ASP A 8 1.48 0.64 13.37
CA ASP A 8 0.71 -0.47 13.93
C ASP A 8 0.40 -1.47 12.80
N GLU A 9 0.34 -2.77 13.08
CA GLU A 9 -0.05 -3.78 12.08
C GLU A 9 -1.51 -3.62 11.65
N ASN A 10 -2.36 -3.13 12.56
CA ASN A 10 -3.71 -2.68 12.27
C ASN A 10 -3.63 -1.31 11.56
N CYS A 11 -3.21 -1.33 10.29
CA CYS A 11 -3.00 -0.12 9.49
C CYS A 11 -3.97 0.01 8.30
N LEU A 12 -4.78 -1.01 8.00
CA LEU A 12 -5.62 -1.10 6.80
C LEU A 12 -6.88 -0.21 6.89
N PHE A 13 -6.64 1.09 6.93
CA PHE A 13 -7.61 2.16 6.91
C PHE A 13 -7.51 2.97 5.62
N LEU A 14 -8.58 3.68 5.32
CA LEU A 14 -8.62 4.71 4.28
C LEU A 14 -9.31 5.94 4.82
N ASN A 15 -8.98 7.09 4.25
CA ASN A 15 -9.62 8.36 4.56
C ASN A 15 -10.43 8.81 3.35
N VAL A 16 -11.64 9.31 3.56
CA VAL A 16 -12.49 9.88 2.52
C VAL A 16 -12.75 11.34 2.84
N PHE A 17 -12.53 12.21 1.86
CA PHE A 17 -12.73 13.64 1.97
C PHE A 17 -13.58 14.16 0.82
N THR A 18 -14.53 15.02 1.16
CA THR A 18 -15.41 15.71 0.21
C THR A 18 -15.78 17.07 0.81
N ASN A 19 -15.98 18.07 -0.05
CA ASN A 19 -16.41 19.41 0.36
C ASN A 19 -17.88 19.45 0.83
N LYS A 20 -18.71 18.52 0.32
CA LYS A 20 -20.15 18.43 0.59
C LYS A 20 -20.60 16.98 0.37
N LEU A 21 -21.33 16.44 1.35
CA LEU A 21 -22.02 15.15 1.21
C LEU A 21 -23.19 15.26 0.23
N PRO A 22 -23.53 14.18 -0.50
CA PRO A 22 -24.58 14.23 -1.51
C PRO A 22 -25.94 14.50 -0.86
N GLU A 23 -26.67 15.49 -1.38
CA GLU A 23 -28.09 15.73 -1.05
C GLU A 23 -29.01 14.94 -1.98
N ASP A 24 -28.60 14.79 -3.25
CA ASP A 24 -29.22 13.91 -4.25
C ASP A 24 -28.28 12.71 -4.50
N PRO A 25 -28.76 11.45 -4.38
CA PRO A 25 -27.97 10.27 -4.72
C PRO A 25 -27.43 10.22 -6.16
N ASN A 26 -27.98 11.02 -7.08
CA ASN A 26 -27.57 11.09 -8.48
C ASN A 26 -26.52 12.19 -8.74
N ASP A 27 -26.28 13.09 -7.78
CA ASP A 27 -25.25 14.12 -7.89
C ASP A 27 -23.90 13.56 -7.45
N LEU A 28 -23.22 12.88 -8.39
CA LEU A 28 -21.98 12.15 -8.15
C LEU A 28 -20.77 12.82 -8.83
N LYS A 29 -19.69 12.90 -8.07
CA LYS A 29 -18.45 13.62 -8.41
C LYS A 29 -17.36 12.65 -8.84
N ALA A 30 -16.36 13.16 -9.57
CA ALA A 30 -15.18 12.36 -9.87
C ALA A 30 -14.47 11.96 -8.56
N VAL A 31 -13.87 10.76 -8.55
CA VAL A 31 -13.17 10.22 -7.38
C VAL A 31 -11.69 10.14 -7.68
N MET A 32 -10.85 10.69 -6.82
CA MET A 32 -9.39 10.53 -6.89
C MET A 32 -8.88 9.69 -5.72
N VAL A 33 -8.25 8.55 -6.03
CA VAL A 33 -7.72 7.62 -5.01
C VAL A 33 -6.20 7.69 -4.98
N TRP A 34 -5.66 8.27 -3.92
CA TRP A 34 -4.23 8.43 -3.66
C TRP A 34 -3.61 7.16 -3.06
N ILE A 35 -2.54 6.69 -3.71
CA ILE A 35 -1.67 5.62 -3.25
C ILE A 35 -0.32 6.26 -2.90
N HIS A 36 0.04 6.24 -1.61
CA HIS A 36 1.27 6.89 -1.16
C HIS A 36 2.54 6.14 -1.62
N GLY A 37 3.63 6.89 -1.79
CA GLY A 37 4.98 6.37 -2.04
C GLY A 37 5.68 5.88 -0.76
N GLY A 38 7.02 5.80 -0.82
CA GLY A 38 7.87 5.35 0.29
C GLY A 38 8.54 3.99 0.07
N ALA A 39 8.94 3.72 -1.18
CA ALA A 39 9.71 2.53 -1.58
C ALA A 39 9.11 1.19 -1.12
N PHE A 40 7.79 1.13 -0.90
CA PHE A 40 7.07 0.00 -0.33
C PHE A 40 7.46 -0.39 1.11
N VAL A 41 8.27 0.43 1.80
CA VAL A 41 8.76 0.17 3.17
C VAL A 41 8.34 1.23 4.18
N ALA A 42 7.91 2.41 3.71
CA ALA A 42 7.50 3.53 4.54
C ALA A 42 6.33 4.30 3.90
N GLY A 43 5.77 5.25 4.64
CA GLY A 43 4.69 6.12 4.20
C GLY A 43 3.36 5.83 4.91
N SER A 44 2.38 6.68 4.66
CA SER A 44 1.02 6.54 5.18
C SER A 44 0.04 7.38 4.37
N ALA A 45 -1.25 7.12 4.54
CA ALA A 45 -2.36 7.92 4.04
C ALA A 45 -2.68 9.14 4.90
N THR A 46 -1.80 9.53 5.83
CA THR A 46 -2.06 10.69 6.69
C THR A 46 -2.05 11.98 5.86
N SER A 47 -2.93 12.91 6.24
CA SER A 47 -3.03 14.22 5.58
C SER A 47 -1.86 15.16 5.90
N VAL A 48 -0.96 14.78 6.82
CA VAL A 48 0.19 15.61 7.22
C VAL A 48 1.12 15.87 6.04
N MET A 49 1.34 14.88 5.18
CA MET A 49 2.24 14.98 4.03
C MET A 49 1.50 15.19 2.71
N PHE A 50 0.32 14.58 2.56
CA PHE A 50 -0.47 14.62 1.32
C PHE A 50 -1.93 14.96 1.63
N GLY A 51 -2.12 16.12 2.28
CA GLY A 51 -3.45 16.65 2.62
C GLY A 51 -4.29 16.97 1.38
N PRO A 52 -5.62 16.86 1.48
CA PRO A 52 -6.51 17.02 0.34
C PRO A 52 -6.85 18.49 0.04
N ASP A 53 -6.36 19.44 0.84
CA ASP A 53 -6.78 20.84 0.89
C ASP A 53 -6.77 21.53 -0.48
N HIS A 54 -5.72 21.31 -1.27
CA HIS A 54 -5.62 21.88 -2.62
C HIS A 54 -6.46 21.14 -3.66
N LEU A 55 -6.71 19.86 -3.49
CA LEU A 55 -7.53 19.08 -4.42
C LEU A 55 -9.03 19.32 -4.17
N LEU A 56 -9.42 19.58 -2.93
CA LEU A 56 -10.82 19.85 -2.54
C LEU A 56 -11.28 21.28 -2.86
N THR A 57 -10.43 22.12 -3.46
CA THR A 57 -10.91 23.33 -4.15
C THR A 57 -11.70 22.96 -5.41
N GLU A 58 -11.44 21.77 -5.97
CA GLU A 58 -12.21 21.19 -7.06
C GLU A 58 -13.37 20.34 -6.51
N ASP A 59 -14.40 20.15 -7.34
CA ASP A 59 -15.58 19.38 -6.94
C ASP A 59 -15.38 17.87 -7.15
N ILE A 60 -14.61 17.27 -6.24
CA ILE A 60 -14.24 15.85 -6.27
C ILE A 60 -14.41 15.18 -4.90
N VAL A 61 -14.41 13.84 -4.91
CA VAL A 61 -14.16 13.04 -3.70
C VAL A 61 -12.72 12.54 -3.71
N PHE A 62 -11.97 12.87 -2.67
CA PHE A 62 -10.59 12.41 -2.50
C PHE A 62 -10.55 11.25 -1.50
N VAL A 63 -9.87 10.17 -1.88
CA VAL A 63 -9.63 9.00 -1.03
C VAL A 63 -8.14 8.77 -0.90
N SER A 64 -7.64 8.53 0.31
CA SER A 64 -6.24 8.09 0.52
C SER A 64 -6.25 6.76 1.27
N ILE A 65 -5.37 5.84 0.87
CA ILE A 65 -5.40 4.45 1.38
C ILE A 65 -4.07 4.08 2.03
N ASN A 66 -4.13 3.35 3.15
CA ASN A 66 -2.99 2.60 3.65
C ASN A 66 -2.95 1.20 3.02
N TYR A 67 -1.75 0.66 2.91
CA TYR A 67 -1.48 -0.72 2.55
C TYR A 67 -0.30 -1.22 3.37
N ARG A 68 -0.19 -2.55 3.58
CA ARG A 68 0.93 -3.10 4.34
C ARG A 68 2.27 -2.82 3.63
N LEU A 69 3.29 -2.54 4.43
CA LEU A 69 4.63 -2.16 3.98
C LEU A 69 5.68 -3.18 4.40
N GLY A 70 6.86 -3.09 3.80
CA GLY A 70 8.04 -3.91 4.11
C GLY A 70 7.74 -5.39 4.05
N ILE A 71 8.33 -6.15 4.97
CA ILE A 71 8.12 -7.60 5.04
C ILE A 71 6.64 -7.96 5.32
N LEU A 72 5.92 -7.14 6.09
CA LEU A 72 4.51 -7.39 6.40
C LEU A 72 3.60 -7.28 5.16
N GLY A 73 3.98 -6.45 4.18
CA GLY A 73 3.27 -6.28 2.92
C GLY A 73 3.80 -7.16 1.78
N PHE A 74 5.08 -7.50 1.77
CA PHE A 74 5.73 -8.02 0.57
C PHE A 74 6.55 -9.30 0.78
N LEU A 75 6.44 -9.95 1.95
CA LEU A 75 7.00 -11.29 2.18
C LEU A 75 6.50 -12.30 1.14
N SER A 76 7.42 -13.08 0.57
CA SER A 76 7.12 -14.23 -0.30
C SER A 76 7.81 -15.48 0.23
N LEU A 77 7.00 -16.47 0.58
CA LEU A 77 7.38 -17.82 1.05
C LEU A 77 6.46 -18.84 0.37
N PRO A 78 6.69 -19.16 -0.92
CA PRO A 78 5.80 -20.03 -1.69
C PRO A 78 5.59 -21.42 -1.07
N GLY A 79 6.62 -21.98 -0.42
CA GLY A 79 6.55 -23.29 0.26
C GLY A 79 5.62 -23.30 1.49
N ALA A 80 5.28 -22.11 2.01
CA ALA A 80 4.30 -21.90 3.08
C ALA A 80 2.97 -21.31 2.57
N GLY A 81 2.77 -21.23 1.25
CA GLY A 81 1.55 -20.70 0.64
C GLY A 81 1.46 -19.17 0.69
N ILE A 82 2.58 -18.46 0.86
CA ILE A 82 2.64 -16.99 0.84
C ILE A 82 3.27 -16.54 -0.49
N PRO A 83 2.48 -16.25 -1.54
CA PRO A 83 3.03 -15.92 -2.87
C PRO A 83 3.56 -14.49 -3.00
N GLY A 84 3.47 -13.66 -1.95
CA GLY A 84 3.83 -12.25 -2.00
C GLY A 84 2.68 -11.29 -2.31
N ASN A 85 3.05 -10.01 -2.47
CA ASN A 85 2.19 -8.91 -2.89
C ASN A 85 0.95 -8.69 -2.01
N ASN A 86 1.06 -8.90 -0.70
CA ASN A 86 -0.03 -8.63 0.24
C ASN A 86 -0.37 -7.14 0.29
N GLY A 87 0.62 -6.24 0.25
CA GLY A 87 0.41 -4.79 0.14
C GLY A 87 -0.35 -4.40 -1.14
N MET A 88 -0.04 -5.03 -2.28
CA MET A 88 -0.79 -4.81 -3.52
C MET A 88 -2.24 -5.34 -3.43
N LYS A 89 -2.44 -6.48 -2.76
CA LYS A 89 -3.78 -7.04 -2.52
C LYS A 89 -4.61 -6.16 -1.58
N ASP A 90 -3.97 -5.49 -0.63
CA ASP A 90 -4.63 -4.51 0.23
C ASP A 90 -5.12 -3.31 -0.60
N GLN A 91 -4.30 -2.82 -1.54
CA GLN A 91 -4.72 -1.77 -2.47
C GLN A 91 -5.91 -2.22 -3.32
N VAL A 92 -5.92 -3.46 -3.85
CA VAL A 92 -7.10 -4.03 -4.55
C VAL A 92 -8.33 -4.05 -3.65
N MET A 93 -8.18 -4.44 -2.38
CA MET A 93 -9.29 -4.46 -1.42
C MET A 93 -9.84 -3.05 -1.18
N ALA A 94 -8.98 -2.05 -1.03
CA ALA A 94 -9.39 -0.66 -0.90
C ALA A 94 -10.13 -0.14 -2.14
N LEU A 95 -9.66 -0.48 -3.35
CA LEU A 95 -10.35 -0.12 -4.60
C LEU A 95 -11.73 -0.80 -4.73
N ARG A 96 -11.86 -2.06 -4.30
CA ARG A 96 -13.18 -2.72 -4.19
C ARG A 96 -14.09 -2.04 -3.17
N TRP A 97 -13.52 -1.58 -2.06
CA TRP A 97 -14.27 -0.80 -1.08
C TRP A 97 -14.77 0.52 -1.70
N VAL A 98 -13.92 1.23 -2.45
CA VAL A 98 -14.31 2.46 -3.17
C VAL A 98 -15.47 2.17 -4.11
N GLN A 99 -15.35 1.17 -4.97
CA GLN A 99 -16.43 0.76 -5.89
C GLN A 99 -17.76 0.50 -5.17
N LYS A 100 -17.73 -0.16 -4.01
CA LYS A 100 -18.94 -0.53 -3.27
C LYS A 100 -19.55 0.63 -2.46
N ASN A 101 -18.76 1.62 -2.05
CA ASN A 101 -19.18 2.56 -1.01
C ASN A 101 -19.11 4.03 -1.40
N ILE A 102 -18.33 4.42 -2.41
CA ILE A 102 -17.97 5.82 -2.62
C ILE A 102 -19.16 6.72 -2.99
N ALA A 103 -20.21 6.16 -3.58
CA ALA A 103 -21.46 6.86 -3.84
C ALA A 103 -22.11 7.45 -2.57
N LYS A 104 -21.93 6.81 -1.41
CA LYS A 104 -22.43 7.33 -0.12
C LYS A 104 -21.73 8.61 0.32
N PHE A 105 -20.58 8.90 -0.26
CA PHE A 105 -19.77 10.09 -0.02
C PHE A 105 -19.86 11.08 -1.19
N GLY A 106 -20.77 10.84 -2.15
CA GLY A 106 -20.99 11.69 -3.32
C GLY A 106 -20.01 11.40 -4.46
N GLY A 107 -19.30 10.27 -4.44
CA GLY A 107 -18.36 9.89 -5.50
C GLY A 107 -19.00 8.95 -6.51
N ASP A 108 -18.71 9.15 -7.80
CA ASP A 108 -19.14 8.27 -8.88
C ASP A 108 -18.17 7.07 -8.98
N PRO A 109 -18.63 5.83 -8.69
CA PRO A 109 -17.80 4.64 -8.87
C PRO A 109 -17.37 4.44 -10.34
N ASN A 110 -18.08 5.03 -11.29
CA ASN A 110 -17.78 5.03 -12.73
C ASN A 110 -16.84 6.17 -13.17
N ARG A 111 -16.31 6.97 -12.24
CA ARG A 111 -15.34 8.06 -12.54
C ARG A 111 -14.19 8.09 -11.53
N VAL A 112 -13.71 6.91 -11.17
CA VAL A 112 -12.56 6.72 -10.27
C VAL A 112 -11.24 6.85 -11.03
N THR A 113 -10.36 7.75 -10.60
CA THR A 113 -8.97 7.88 -11.04
C THR A 113 -8.04 7.49 -9.90
N ILE A 114 -7.19 6.48 -10.09
CA ILE A 114 -6.14 6.14 -9.13
C ILE A 114 -4.89 6.97 -9.42
N PHE A 115 -4.15 7.37 -8.40
CA PHE A 115 -2.90 8.07 -8.61
C PHE A 115 -1.92 7.90 -7.46
N GLY A 116 -0.63 8.08 -7.76
CA GLY A 116 0.40 7.97 -6.75
C GLY A 116 1.74 8.49 -7.23
N GLN A 117 2.65 8.70 -6.28
CA GLN A 117 4.03 9.12 -6.52
C GLN A 117 5.04 8.06 -6.09
N SER A 118 6.16 7.93 -6.80
CA SER A 118 7.22 6.95 -6.50
C SER A 118 6.65 5.53 -6.44
N ALA A 119 6.80 4.80 -5.33
CA ALA A 119 6.18 3.48 -5.13
C ALA A 119 4.66 3.48 -5.32
N GLY A 120 3.98 4.58 -4.98
CA GLY A 120 2.55 4.77 -5.28
C GLY A 120 2.29 4.96 -6.77
N GLY A 121 3.19 5.62 -7.49
CA GLY A 121 3.11 5.76 -8.96
C GLY A 121 3.33 4.43 -9.67
N ALA A 122 4.30 3.63 -9.19
CA ALA A 122 4.49 2.26 -9.63
C ALA A 122 3.26 1.38 -9.31
N SER A 123 2.65 1.56 -8.14
CA SER A 123 1.40 0.88 -7.75
C SER A 123 0.24 1.21 -8.70
N ALA A 124 0.04 2.49 -9.03
CA ALA A 124 -0.96 2.90 -10.01
C ALA A 124 -0.72 2.25 -11.38
N HIS A 125 0.54 2.12 -11.80
CA HIS A 125 0.89 1.41 -13.04
C HIS A 125 0.63 -0.11 -12.91
N PHE A 126 1.01 -0.77 -11.81
CA PHE A 126 0.72 -2.19 -11.61
C PHE A 126 -0.80 -2.48 -11.65
N HIS A 127 -1.64 -1.58 -11.16
CA HIS A 127 -3.09 -1.72 -11.25
C HIS A 127 -3.63 -1.63 -12.68
N LEU A 128 -2.97 -0.90 -13.59
CA LEU A 128 -3.30 -0.93 -15.02
C LEU A 128 -3.04 -2.30 -15.66
N LEU A 129 -2.04 -3.03 -15.14
CA LEU A 129 -1.61 -4.32 -15.69
C LEU A 129 -2.34 -5.51 -15.03
N SER A 130 -2.79 -5.35 -13.79
CA SER A 130 -3.30 -6.47 -12.99
C SER A 130 -4.75 -6.80 -13.33
N PRO A 131 -5.08 -8.08 -13.65
CA PRO A 131 -6.47 -8.50 -13.84
C PRO A 131 -7.30 -8.41 -12.56
N MET A 132 -6.66 -8.36 -11.38
CA MET A 132 -7.38 -8.21 -10.11
C MET A 132 -8.02 -6.83 -9.94
N SER A 133 -7.57 -5.85 -10.72
CA SER A 133 -8.02 -4.45 -10.66
C SER A 133 -8.90 -4.03 -11.83
N THR A 134 -9.17 -4.95 -12.77
CA THR A 134 -10.06 -4.71 -13.91
C THR A 134 -11.43 -4.24 -13.43
N GLY A 135 -11.90 -3.12 -13.99
CA GLY A 135 -13.19 -2.53 -13.66
C GLY A 135 -13.26 -1.82 -12.32
N LEU A 136 -12.15 -1.67 -11.58
CA LEU A 136 -12.15 -0.95 -10.29
C LEU A 136 -11.85 0.54 -10.40
N PHE A 137 -11.40 1.01 -11.57
CA PHE A 137 -11.08 2.41 -11.84
C PHE A 137 -11.13 2.69 -13.35
N HIS A 138 -11.12 3.98 -13.71
CA HIS A 138 -11.32 4.51 -15.06
C HIS A 138 -10.05 5.12 -15.64
N GLY A 139 -9.25 5.78 -14.79
CA GLY A 139 -7.99 6.40 -15.17
C GLY A 139 -6.91 6.18 -14.12
N ALA A 140 -5.65 6.33 -14.54
CA ALA A 140 -4.50 6.26 -13.64
C ALA A 140 -3.51 7.38 -13.93
N ILE A 141 -2.93 7.98 -12.88
CA ILE A 141 -1.83 8.95 -12.97
C ILE A 141 -0.63 8.39 -12.22
N SER A 142 0.51 8.33 -12.92
CA SER A 142 1.72 7.69 -12.42
C SER A 142 2.86 8.71 -12.31
N GLN A 143 3.08 9.25 -11.11
CA GLN A 143 4.05 10.32 -10.88
C GLN A 143 5.41 9.75 -10.46
N SER A 144 6.41 9.83 -11.34
CA SER A 144 7.80 9.42 -11.04
C SER A 144 7.94 8.00 -10.48
N GLY A 145 7.13 7.05 -10.97
CA GLY A 145 7.23 5.63 -10.64
C GLY A 145 6.55 4.81 -11.72
N THR A 146 7.07 3.64 -12.08
CA THR A 146 6.49 2.77 -13.10
C THR A 146 6.69 1.31 -12.72
N GLY A 147 5.84 0.40 -13.22
CA GLY A 147 6.03 -1.03 -13.03
C GLY A 147 7.29 -1.60 -13.73
N LEU A 148 7.94 -0.81 -14.58
CA LEU A 148 9.18 -1.16 -15.27
C LEU A 148 10.44 -0.69 -14.54
N ALA A 149 10.29 0.11 -13.48
CA ALA A 149 11.42 0.56 -12.70
C ALA A 149 12.07 -0.63 -11.97
N SER A 150 13.40 -0.71 -12.00
CA SER A 150 14.16 -1.84 -11.43
C SER A 150 13.96 -2.03 -9.92
N TRP A 151 13.54 -0.99 -9.22
CA TRP A 151 13.23 -1.02 -7.78
C TRP A 151 11.77 -1.36 -7.48
N ALA A 152 10.89 -1.39 -8.50
CA ALA A 152 9.45 -1.52 -8.29
C ALA A 152 8.97 -2.98 -8.14
N TYR A 153 9.77 -3.95 -8.58
CA TYR A 153 9.48 -5.37 -8.45
C TYR A 153 10.75 -6.15 -8.14
N ALA A 154 10.57 -7.36 -7.60
CA ALA A 154 11.64 -8.31 -7.37
C ALA A 154 11.13 -9.73 -7.58
N GLU A 155 12.01 -10.62 -8.01
CA GLU A 155 11.68 -12.02 -8.20
C GLU A 155 11.36 -12.70 -6.86
N PRO A 156 10.37 -13.63 -6.83
CA PRO A 156 9.99 -14.32 -5.60
C PRO A 156 11.16 -14.98 -4.86
N GLU A 157 12.09 -15.59 -5.59
CA GLU A 157 13.28 -16.24 -4.99
C GLU A 157 14.23 -15.24 -4.33
N TYR A 158 14.37 -14.04 -4.89
CA TYR A 158 15.17 -12.99 -4.28
C TYR A 158 14.55 -12.53 -2.95
N ILE A 159 13.24 -12.32 -2.95
CA ILE A 159 12.49 -11.93 -1.74
C ILE A 159 12.51 -13.04 -0.69
N ARG A 160 12.35 -14.30 -1.10
CA ARG A 160 12.48 -15.46 -0.23
C ARG A 160 13.86 -15.51 0.43
N GLY A 161 14.93 -15.38 -0.36
CA GLY A 161 16.30 -15.34 0.17
C GLY A 161 16.54 -14.18 1.15
N ALA A 162 15.96 -13.01 0.88
CA ALA A 162 16.00 -11.87 1.82
C ALA A 162 15.25 -12.18 3.12
N ALA A 163 14.10 -12.86 3.07
CA ALA A 163 13.34 -13.26 4.24
C ALA A 163 14.16 -14.17 5.18
N PHE A 164 14.85 -15.19 4.66
CA PHE A 164 15.72 -16.04 5.50
C PHE A 164 16.88 -15.26 6.13
N LYS A 165 17.47 -14.30 5.41
CA LYS A 165 18.52 -13.41 5.98
C LYS A 165 17.99 -12.54 7.11
N ILE A 166 16.75 -12.04 6.98
CA ILE A 166 16.08 -11.28 8.03
C ILE A 166 15.80 -12.20 9.23
N GLY A 167 15.33 -13.43 8.97
CA GLY A 167 15.09 -14.43 10.01
C GLY A 167 16.33 -14.70 10.87
N ALA A 168 17.48 -14.95 10.24
CA ALA A 168 18.74 -15.14 10.95
C ALA A 168 19.11 -13.93 11.85
N LYS A 169 18.83 -12.69 11.41
CA LYS A 169 19.11 -11.48 12.19
C LYS A 169 18.21 -11.32 13.41
N ILE A 170 16.98 -11.82 13.36
CA ILE A 170 15.98 -11.72 14.45
C ILE A 170 15.84 -13.02 15.25
N ARG A 171 16.83 -13.93 15.14
CA ARG A 171 16.87 -15.22 15.84
C ARG A 171 15.74 -16.19 15.43
N CYS A 172 15.28 -16.08 14.19
CA CYS A 172 14.44 -17.06 13.51
C CYS A 172 15.30 -17.90 12.56
N ASP A 173 16.06 -18.85 13.12
CA ASP A 173 16.75 -19.86 12.33
C ASP A 173 15.75 -20.92 11.88
N ALA A 174 15.47 -20.97 10.58
CA ALA A 174 14.48 -21.86 9.98
C ALA A 174 15.10 -22.67 8.85
N ALA A 175 14.74 -23.94 8.75
CA ALA A 175 15.18 -24.83 7.67
C ALA A 175 14.32 -24.66 6.40
N ASP A 176 13.06 -24.25 6.55
CA ASP A 176 12.13 -24.08 5.44
C ASP A 176 11.15 -22.90 5.61
N ASP A 177 10.33 -22.69 4.58
CA ASP A 177 9.37 -21.59 4.50
C ASP A 177 8.33 -21.62 5.62
N LYS A 178 7.92 -22.81 6.06
CA LYS A 178 6.86 -22.99 7.05
C LYS A 178 7.39 -22.68 8.44
N GLU A 179 8.58 -23.18 8.77
CA GLU A 179 9.28 -22.85 10.02
C GLU A 179 9.54 -21.34 10.12
N LEU A 180 10.02 -20.73 9.02
CA LEU A 180 10.28 -19.29 9.00
C LEU A 180 8.99 -18.48 9.20
N LEU A 181 7.91 -18.87 8.50
CA LEU A 181 6.61 -18.21 8.64
C LEU A 181 6.05 -18.34 10.07
N GLN A 182 6.22 -19.50 10.71
CA GLN A 182 5.78 -19.70 12.09
C GLN A 182 6.53 -18.74 13.02
N CYS A 183 7.86 -18.69 12.93
CA CYS A 183 8.65 -17.78 13.75
C CYS A 183 8.29 -16.31 13.51
N PHE A 184 8.06 -15.91 12.25
CA PHE A 184 7.68 -14.54 11.91
C PHE A 184 6.34 -14.12 12.51
N ARG A 185 5.37 -15.04 12.63
CA ARG A 185 4.07 -14.74 13.25
C ARG A 185 4.15 -14.53 14.75
N GLU A 186 5.17 -15.09 15.40
CA GLU A 186 5.42 -14.94 16.83
C GLU A 186 6.35 -13.74 17.12
N THR A 187 6.95 -13.15 16.08
CA THR A 187 7.89 -12.03 16.20
C THR A 187 7.15 -10.69 16.21
N PRO A 188 7.42 -9.79 17.18
CA PRO A 188 6.84 -8.45 17.16
C PRO A 188 7.19 -7.67 15.89
N ALA A 189 6.21 -6.96 15.32
CA ALA A 189 6.39 -6.18 14.10
C ALA A 189 7.58 -5.19 14.15
N THR A 190 7.87 -4.65 15.34
CA THR A 190 8.95 -3.70 15.61
C THR A 190 10.34 -4.25 15.33
N ASP A 191 10.51 -5.57 15.41
CA ASP A 191 11.81 -6.23 15.24
C ASP A 191 12.17 -6.32 13.76
N PHE A 192 11.17 -6.39 12.87
CA PHE A 192 11.40 -6.32 11.43
C PHE A 192 11.84 -4.91 10.99
N VAL A 193 11.33 -3.86 11.64
CA VAL A 193 11.68 -2.47 11.32
C VAL A 193 13.16 -2.19 11.64
N ASP A 194 13.70 -2.78 12.71
CA ASP A 194 15.11 -2.60 13.10
C ASP A 194 16.09 -3.18 12.09
N VAL A 195 15.71 -4.26 11.41
CA VAL A 195 16.58 -4.91 10.41
C VAL A 195 16.81 -4.02 9.19
N PHE A 196 15.89 -3.09 8.91
CA PHE A 196 15.95 -2.13 7.81
C PHE A 196 16.40 -0.73 8.24
N GLY A 197 16.73 -0.52 9.51
CA GLY A 197 17.29 0.74 9.97
C GLY A 197 18.53 1.09 9.15
N TYR A 198 18.49 2.21 8.45
CA TYR A 198 19.72 2.85 7.96
C TYR A 198 20.62 3.06 9.18
N GLU A 199 21.75 2.36 9.25
CA GLU A 199 22.89 2.84 10.02
C GLU A 199 23.22 4.21 9.43
N VAL A 200 22.85 5.29 10.13
CA VAL A 200 23.45 6.59 9.89
C VAL A 200 24.85 6.45 10.47
N PRO A 201 25.92 6.47 9.65
CA PRO A 201 27.26 6.49 10.19
C PRO A 201 27.40 7.74 11.08
N ASP A 202 28.04 7.57 12.24
CA ASP A 202 28.36 8.67 13.16
C ASP A 202 29.01 9.88 12.45
#